data_AF-A0A8C7N5X1-F1
#
_entry.id   AF-A0A8C7N5X1-F1
#
_cell.length_a   1.000
_cell.length_b   1.000
_cell.length_c   1.000
_cell.angle_alpha   90.00
_cell.angle_beta   90.00
_cell.angle_gamma   90.00
#
_symmetry.space_group_name_H-M   'P 1'
#
loop_
_entity.id
_entity.type
_entity.pdbx_description
1 polymer ?
#
loop_
_entity_poly.entity_id
_entity_poly.type
_entity_poly.pdbx_seq_one_letter_code
_entity_poly.pdbx_strand_id
1 'polypeptide(L)'
;MAATMSNVDEIRNRVILGEFDIKNVHTTDYPGNYPGYDDTWNLQKFQKNFRIDVVQMDETSLEFDMVGIDAALANAFRRILLAEVPTMAVEKVLIYNNTSIIQDEILAHRLGLIPIKADPRLFEYRSAGDEEGTEIDTIQLQLKIKCTRNPRATKDSADPRELYLNHMVYSKDMKWAPIGNQADVFADANIGPVHGDILLAQLRPGQELDIVMHCVKGIGQDHAKFSPVATASYRLLPEITLMETVEGEKAERLKRCFSPGVIEVENHGGKVVAKVVNSRLDTCSREVLRHDDLKNAVKLARVRDHFICRYPVNLDITMFREFVKSTSPDLNPIERVWDLLDRRVRARAIPPQKCLGTCRCLCGRVG
;
A
#
# COMPACT_ATOMS: atom_id res chain seq x y z
N MET A 1 -8.57 16.15 42.67
CA MET A 1 -8.60 14.73 43.09
C MET A 1 -7.51 14.00 42.32
N ALA A 2 -6.54 13.40 42.99
CA ALA A 2 -5.49 12.63 42.32
C ALA A 2 -6.13 11.44 41.60
N ALA A 3 -5.87 11.29 40.30
CA ALA A 3 -6.29 10.11 39.56
C ALA A 3 -5.62 8.87 40.18
N THR A 4 -6.37 7.78 40.36
CA THR A 4 -5.80 6.47 40.72
C THR A 4 -4.78 6.05 39.65
N MET A 5 -3.72 5.33 40.02
CA MET A 5 -2.65 4.95 39.07
C MET A 5 -3.20 4.23 37.81
N SER A 6 -4.26 3.43 37.97
CA SER A 6 -4.98 2.78 36.87
C SER A 6 -5.58 3.76 35.85
N ASN A 7 -6.11 4.90 36.32
CA ASN A 7 -6.67 5.93 35.45
C ASN A 7 -5.57 6.69 34.70
N VAL A 8 -4.39 6.84 35.32
CA VAL A 8 -3.24 7.48 34.70
C VAL A 8 -2.69 6.64 33.54
N ASP A 9 -2.55 5.32 33.72
CA ASP A 9 -2.12 4.42 32.65
C ASP A 9 -3.08 4.44 31.46
N GLU A 10 -4.39 4.52 31.73
CA GLU A 10 -5.39 4.60 30.67
C GLU A 10 -5.28 5.91 29.87
N ILE A 11 -5.13 7.04 30.56
CA ILE A 11 -4.95 8.36 29.91
C ILE A 11 -3.70 8.37 29.01
N ARG A 12 -2.65 7.66 29.42
CA ARG A 12 -1.35 7.62 28.73
C ARG A 12 -1.28 6.63 27.56
N ASN A 13 -2.03 5.54 27.60
CA ASN A 13 -1.85 4.46 26.64
C ASN A 13 -3.07 4.20 25.76
N ARG A 14 -4.25 4.74 26.12
CA ARG A 14 -5.52 4.44 25.44
C ARG A 14 -6.21 5.71 24.97
N VAL A 15 -6.58 5.70 23.69
CA VAL A 15 -7.50 6.68 23.11
C VAL A 15 -8.91 6.12 23.23
N ILE A 16 -9.78 6.76 24.01
CA ILE A 16 -11.11 6.23 24.32
C ILE A 16 -12.13 6.81 23.33
N LEU A 17 -12.97 5.95 22.77
CA LEU A 17 -14.04 6.34 21.86
C LEU A 17 -15.35 6.45 22.65
N GLY A 18 -15.75 7.68 22.96
CA GLY A 18 -17.07 7.98 23.51
C GLY A 18 -18.15 8.09 22.43
N GLU A 19 -19.38 8.31 22.89
CA GLU A 19 -20.54 8.52 22.02
C GLU A 19 -20.44 9.84 21.26
N PHE A 20 -20.11 10.92 21.98
CA PHE A 20 -20.05 12.27 21.44
C PHE A 20 -18.62 12.73 21.11
N ASP A 21 -17.63 12.19 21.83
CA ASP A 21 -16.26 12.69 21.81
C ASP A 21 -15.22 11.56 21.81
N ILE A 22 -13.99 11.90 21.43
CA ILE A 22 -12.83 11.03 21.58
C ILE A 22 -11.97 11.61 22.70
N LYS A 23 -11.66 10.80 23.70
CA LYS A 23 -10.86 11.23 24.86
C LYS A 23 -9.42 10.73 24.73
N ASN A 24 -8.50 11.42 25.39
CA ASN A 24 -7.07 11.10 25.44
C ASN A 24 -6.41 11.08 24.05
N VAL A 25 -6.68 12.09 23.22
CA VAL A 25 -6.15 12.18 21.85
C VAL A 25 -4.67 12.58 21.78
N HIS A 26 -4.16 13.27 22.81
CA HIS A 26 -2.80 13.79 22.82
C HIS A 26 -1.81 12.76 23.39
N THR A 27 -0.61 12.75 22.82
CA THR A 27 0.58 12.11 23.39
C THR A 27 1.00 12.89 24.64
N THR A 28 1.16 12.21 25.78
CA THR A 28 1.43 12.83 27.08
C THR A 28 2.62 12.23 27.83
N ASP A 29 3.27 11.22 27.28
CA ASP A 29 4.48 10.55 27.78
C ASP A 29 5.75 11.40 27.57
N TYR A 30 5.70 12.64 28.05
CA TYR A 30 6.83 13.55 28.10
C TYR A 30 7.33 13.70 29.55
N PRO A 31 8.64 13.93 29.74
CA PRO A 31 9.22 14.05 31.08
C PRO A 31 8.60 15.21 31.86
N GLY A 32 8.17 14.93 33.09
CA GLY A 32 7.54 15.91 33.98
C GLY A 32 6.01 15.96 33.94
N ASN A 33 5.34 15.25 33.02
CA ASN A 33 3.88 15.25 32.93
C ASN A 33 3.18 14.42 34.01
N TYR A 34 3.83 13.35 34.48
CA TYR A 34 3.23 12.42 35.44
C TYR A 34 4.15 12.17 36.64
N PRO A 35 3.66 12.28 37.88
CA PRO A 35 4.44 11.93 39.06
C PRO A 35 4.65 10.41 39.11
N GLY A 36 5.90 9.98 39.35
CA GLY A 36 6.26 8.56 39.50
C GLY A 36 6.59 7.82 38.20
N TYR A 37 6.55 8.50 37.04
CA TYR A 37 6.98 7.92 35.76
C TYR A 37 8.25 8.60 35.26
N ASP A 38 9.17 7.80 34.72
CA ASP A 38 10.34 8.27 33.99
C ASP A 38 10.12 8.13 32.48
N ASP A 39 9.75 9.26 31.88
CA ASP A 39 9.49 9.42 30.44
C ASP A 39 10.65 10.15 29.74
N THR A 40 11.84 10.17 30.36
CA THR A 40 13.04 10.64 29.68
C THR A 40 13.39 9.74 28.51
N TRP A 41 13.98 10.32 27.46
CA TRP A 41 14.34 9.57 26.27
C TRP A 41 15.40 8.51 26.57
N ASN A 42 15.11 7.26 26.26
CA ASN A 42 16.03 6.15 26.45
C ASN A 42 16.00 5.21 25.23
N LEU A 43 17.11 5.17 24.50
CA LEU A 43 17.25 4.36 23.28
C LEU A 43 17.10 2.86 23.55
N GLN A 44 17.58 2.36 24.69
CA GLN A 44 17.48 0.93 25.02
C GLN A 44 16.03 0.51 25.32
N LYS A 45 15.28 1.38 26.02
CA LYS A 45 13.84 1.21 26.26
C LYS A 45 13.07 1.18 24.93
N PHE A 46 13.38 2.11 24.03
CA PHE A 46 12.80 2.15 22.68
C PHE A 46 13.10 0.88 21.88
N GLN A 47 14.37 0.48 21.79
CA GLN A 47 14.79 -0.72 21.04
C GLN A 47 14.16 -2.02 21.57
N LYS A 48 13.91 -2.11 22.88
CA LYS A 48 13.27 -3.28 23.49
C LYS A 48 11.77 -3.36 23.18
N ASN A 49 11.10 -2.21 23.11
CA ASN A 49 9.65 -2.14 22.92
C ASN A 49 9.25 -2.12 21.44
N PHE A 50 10.09 -1.54 20.59
CA PHE A 50 9.79 -1.37 19.19
C PHE A 50 9.85 -2.70 18.44
N ARG A 51 8.76 -3.05 17.76
CA ARG A 51 8.67 -4.24 16.91
C ARG A 51 7.81 -3.96 15.69
N ILE A 52 8.07 -4.70 14.63
CA ILE A 52 7.28 -4.67 13.40
C ILE A 52 6.82 -6.08 13.08
N ASP A 53 5.52 -6.25 12.88
CA ASP A 53 4.90 -7.52 12.54
C ASP A 53 4.24 -7.43 11.16
N VAL A 54 4.80 -8.09 10.15
CA VAL A 54 4.21 -8.13 8.81
C VAL A 54 3.06 -9.13 8.81
N VAL A 55 1.86 -8.67 8.49
CA VAL A 55 0.64 -9.48 8.50
C VAL A 55 0.34 -10.03 7.10
N GLN A 56 0.39 -9.18 6.09
CA GLN A 56 0.13 -9.54 4.70
C GLN A 56 1.11 -8.83 3.77
N MET A 57 1.60 -9.56 2.77
CA MET A 57 2.46 -9.01 1.73
C MET A 57 2.11 -9.71 0.41
N ASP A 58 1.50 -8.96 -0.49
CA ASP A 58 1.16 -9.36 -1.85
C ASP A 58 2.08 -8.62 -2.85
N GLU A 59 1.80 -8.73 -4.15
CA GLU A 59 2.53 -7.98 -5.20
C GLU A 59 2.12 -6.49 -5.26
N THR A 60 0.90 -6.16 -4.84
CA THR A 60 0.33 -4.80 -4.90
C THR A 60 -0.09 -4.25 -3.54
N SER A 61 -0.03 -5.05 -2.47
CA SER A 61 -0.47 -4.62 -1.13
C SER A 61 0.47 -5.09 -0.02
N LEU A 62 0.73 -4.21 0.94
CA LEU A 62 1.52 -4.48 2.14
C LEU A 62 0.74 -4.04 3.38
N GLU A 63 0.57 -4.94 4.35
CA GLU A 63 0.01 -4.66 5.66
C GLU A 63 0.95 -5.14 6.76
N PHE A 64 1.32 -4.21 7.65
CA PHE A 64 2.17 -4.51 8.80
C PHE A 64 1.81 -3.64 10.00
N ASP A 65 2.22 -4.12 11.17
CA ASP A 65 2.04 -3.43 12.43
C ASP A 65 3.34 -2.79 12.88
N MET A 66 3.28 -1.56 13.38
CA MET A 66 4.36 -0.92 14.12
C MET A 66 3.93 -0.74 15.56
N VAL A 67 4.63 -1.39 16.48
CA VAL A 67 4.35 -1.31 17.92
C VAL A 67 5.50 -0.61 18.62
N GLY A 68 5.21 0.33 19.52
CA GLY A 68 6.20 1.05 20.33
C GLY A 68 6.74 2.34 19.68
N ILE A 69 6.01 2.91 18.73
CA ILE A 69 6.36 4.15 18.04
C ILE A 69 5.35 5.26 18.39
N ASP A 70 5.75 6.53 18.33
CA ASP A 70 4.83 7.66 18.47
C ASP A 70 4.15 8.04 17.15
N ALA A 71 2.98 8.67 17.24
CA ALA A 71 2.21 9.14 16.11
C ALA A 71 2.98 10.13 15.22
N ALA A 72 3.87 10.95 15.78
CA ALA A 72 4.68 11.89 15.01
C ALA A 72 5.57 11.17 13.99
N LEU A 73 6.25 10.10 14.41
CA LEU A 73 7.15 9.34 13.53
C LEU A 73 6.37 8.47 12.54
N ALA A 74 5.29 7.83 12.97
CA ALA A 74 4.40 7.08 12.07
C ALA A 74 3.79 7.99 10.97
N ASN A 75 3.40 9.21 11.32
CA ASN A 75 2.91 10.20 10.36
C ASN A 75 4.00 10.76 9.45
N ALA A 76 5.23 10.91 9.95
CA ALA A 76 6.37 11.28 9.12
C ALA A 76 6.59 10.23 8.01
N PHE A 77 6.65 8.95 8.35
CA PHE A 77 6.76 7.88 7.34
C PHE A 77 5.62 7.91 6.33
N ARG A 78 4.37 8.08 6.79
CA ARG A 78 3.22 8.22 5.89
C ARG A 78 3.38 9.38 4.90
N ARG A 79 3.89 10.53 5.36
CA ARG A 79 4.10 11.72 4.51
C ARG A 79 5.24 11.53 3.51
N ILE A 80 6.36 10.95 3.95
CA ILE A 80 7.50 10.63 3.09
C ILE A 80 7.05 9.73 1.95
N LEU A 81 6.31 8.65 2.25
CA LEU A 81 5.80 7.71 1.25
C LEU A 81 4.87 8.36 0.22
N LEU A 82 4.12 9.39 0.60
CA LEU A 82 3.20 10.08 -0.30
C LEU A 82 3.88 11.16 -1.16
N ALA A 83 4.90 11.83 -0.63
CA ALA A 83 5.38 13.08 -1.21
C ALA A 83 6.87 13.09 -1.58
N GLU A 84 7.73 12.39 -0.84
CA GLU A 84 9.18 12.54 -0.96
C GLU A 84 9.85 11.37 -1.66
N VAL A 85 9.15 10.25 -1.83
CA VAL A 85 9.65 9.10 -2.59
C VAL A 85 9.59 9.42 -4.09
N PRO A 86 10.73 9.45 -4.80
CA PRO A 86 10.75 9.68 -6.22
C PRO A 86 10.30 8.46 -7.03
N THR A 87 9.66 8.73 -8.17
CA THR A 87 9.28 7.73 -9.18
C THR A 87 9.51 8.27 -10.59
N MET A 88 9.44 7.38 -11.58
CA MET A 88 9.49 7.74 -13.00
C MET A 88 8.07 7.95 -13.53
N ALA A 89 7.80 9.11 -14.12
CA ALA A 89 6.52 9.39 -14.78
C ALA A 89 6.72 10.28 -16.01
N VAL A 90 5.73 10.27 -16.92
CA VAL A 90 5.75 11.10 -18.13
C VAL A 90 5.61 12.58 -17.75
N GLU A 91 6.51 13.42 -18.27
CA GLU A 91 6.46 14.87 -18.09
C GLU A 91 6.28 15.63 -19.39
N LYS A 92 7.04 15.29 -20.43
CA LYS A 92 6.90 15.91 -21.75
C LYS A 92 6.22 14.94 -22.71
N VAL A 93 5.27 15.47 -23.48
CA VAL A 93 4.53 14.74 -24.51
C VAL A 93 4.65 15.52 -25.80
N LEU A 94 5.38 14.96 -26.77
CA LEU A 94 5.59 15.49 -28.10
C LEU A 94 4.58 14.83 -29.04
N ILE A 95 3.61 15.61 -29.52
CA ILE A 95 2.54 15.12 -30.40
C ILE A 95 2.91 15.52 -31.83
N TYR A 96 3.13 14.52 -32.69
CA TYR A 96 3.38 14.75 -34.12
C TYR A 96 2.08 14.82 -34.91
N ASN A 97 1.17 13.88 -34.62
CA ASN A 97 -0.16 13.89 -35.21
C ASN A 97 -1.18 13.31 -34.23
N ASN A 98 -2.19 14.10 -33.87
CA ASN A 98 -3.37 13.64 -33.15
C ASN A 98 -4.61 14.04 -33.95
N THR A 99 -5.24 13.05 -34.59
CA THR A 99 -6.53 13.25 -35.28
C THR A 99 -7.68 12.59 -34.51
N SER A 100 -7.47 12.28 -33.23
CA SER A 100 -8.49 11.70 -32.37
C SER A 100 -9.49 12.77 -31.90
N ILE A 101 -10.53 12.33 -31.20
CA ILE A 101 -11.53 13.24 -30.60
C ILE A 101 -11.00 13.87 -29.30
N ILE A 102 -10.02 13.22 -28.65
CA ILE A 102 -9.46 13.68 -27.39
C ILE A 102 -8.48 14.81 -27.67
N GLN A 103 -8.68 15.94 -26.98
CA GLN A 103 -7.79 17.09 -27.04
C GLN A 103 -6.39 16.74 -26.54
N ASP A 104 -5.39 17.40 -27.12
CA ASP A 104 -3.96 17.15 -26.87
C ASP A 104 -3.61 17.27 -25.39
N GLU A 105 -4.12 18.30 -24.70
CA GLU A 105 -3.83 18.56 -23.30
C GLU A 105 -4.43 17.48 -22.39
N ILE A 106 -5.64 17.01 -22.72
CA ILE A 106 -6.33 15.96 -21.97
C ILE A 106 -5.59 14.64 -22.17
N LEU A 107 -5.17 14.34 -23.40
CA LEU A 107 -4.40 13.13 -23.71
C LEU A 107 -3.06 13.15 -22.99
N ALA A 108 -2.33 14.27 -23.03
CA ALA A 108 -1.06 14.44 -22.33
C ALA A 108 -1.21 14.27 -20.81
N HIS A 109 -2.26 14.85 -20.21
CA HIS A 109 -2.55 14.68 -18.78
C HIS A 109 -2.83 13.21 -18.42
N ARG A 110 -3.58 12.48 -19.26
CA ARG A 110 -3.82 11.04 -19.05
C ARG A 110 -2.55 10.21 -19.14
N LEU A 111 -1.71 10.49 -20.14
CA LEU A 111 -0.41 9.83 -20.30
C LEU A 111 0.52 10.09 -19.10
N GLY A 112 0.45 11.30 -18.53
CA GLY A 112 1.18 11.68 -17.32
C GLY A 112 0.85 10.86 -16.08
N LEU A 113 -0.38 10.33 -15.99
CA LEU A 113 -0.86 9.56 -14.82
C LEU A 113 -0.61 8.05 -14.93
N ILE A 114 -0.01 7.57 -16.03
CA ILE A 114 0.29 6.15 -16.20
C ILE A 114 1.55 5.82 -15.39
N PRO A 115 1.48 4.89 -14.42
CA PRO A 115 2.67 4.47 -13.69
C PRO A 115 3.62 3.71 -14.64
N ILE A 116 4.89 4.12 -14.66
CA ILE A 116 5.93 3.50 -15.48
C ILE A 116 6.75 2.53 -14.63
N LYS A 117 6.93 1.32 -15.14
CA LYS A 117 7.80 0.28 -14.57
C LYS A 117 9.25 0.60 -14.94
N ALA A 118 9.88 1.48 -14.16
CA ALA A 118 11.30 1.77 -14.24
C ALA A 118 11.82 2.07 -12.82
N ASP A 119 12.99 1.53 -12.45
CA ASP A 119 13.58 1.80 -11.14
C ASP A 119 14.13 3.24 -11.12
N PRO A 120 13.54 4.17 -10.34
CA PRO A 120 13.96 5.57 -10.30
C PRO A 120 15.38 5.78 -9.76
N ARG A 121 16.04 4.75 -9.20
CA ARG A 121 17.40 4.86 -8.68
C ARG A 121 18.49 4.83 -9.73
N LEU A 122 18.20 4.15 -10.84
CA LEU A 122 19.12 4.04 -11.96
C LEU A 122 19.15 5.33 -12.80
N PHE A 123 18.27 6.28 -12.47
CA PHE A 123 18.14 7.56 -13.14
C PHE A 123 18.48 8.72 -12.19
N GLU A 124 19.11 9.74 -12.75
CA GLU A 124 19.36 11.01 -12.08
C GLU A 124 18.19 11.99 -12.26
N TYR A 125 18.18 13.06 -11.47
CA TYR A 125 17.23 14.15 -11.70
C TYR A 125 17.68 14.98 -12.90
N ARG A 126 16.73 15.28 -13.78
CA ARG A 126 16.97 16.16 -14.92
C ARG A 126 17.36 17.56 -14.46
N SER A 127 18.37 18.14 -15.09
CA SER A 127 18.83 19.50 -14.80
C SER A 127 17.81 20.55 -15.29
N ALA A 128 17.68 21.66 -14.56
CA ALA A 128 16.76 22.73 -14.95
C ALA A 128 17.20 23.37 -16.28
N GLY A 129 16.32 23.35 -17.28
CA GLY A 129 16.56 23.92 -18.61
C GLY A 129 17.02 22.91 -19.67
N ASP A 130 17.19 21.63 -19.33
CA ASP A 130 17.46 20.57 -20.31
C ASP A 130 16.15 20.03 -20.91
N GLU A 131 15.89 20.38 -22.17
CA GLU A 131 14.67 19.97 -22.89
C GLU A 131 14.80 18.60 -23.56
N GLU A 132 16.00 18.26 -24.06
CA GLU A 132 16.24 17.03 -24.82
C GLU A 132 16.33 15.82 -23.88
N GLY A 133 17.03 15.97 -22.75
CA GLY A 133 17.32 14.88 -21.83
C GLY A 133 18.37 13.91 -22.37
N THR A 134 18.98 13.17 -21.46
CA THR A 134 20.09 12.25 -21.73
C THR A 134 19.70 10.81 -21.43
N GLU A 135 20.59 9.88 -21.75
CA GLU A 135 20.44 8.46 -21.41
C GLU A 135 20.40 8.17 -19.91
N ILE A 136 20.82 9.12 -19.06
CA ILE A 136 20.96 8.95 -17.61
C ILE A 136 19.72 9.46 -16.85
N ASP A 137 18.99 10.43 -17.39
CA ASP A 137 17.88 11.10 -16.69
C ASP A 137 16.50 10.84 -17.30
N THR A 138 16.45 10.28 -18.52
CA THR A 138 15.22 10.23 -19.31
C THR A 138 14.96 8.87 -19.94
N ILE A 139 13.70 8.46 -19.93
CA ILE A 139 13.20 7.31 -20.70
C ILE A 139 12.24 7.81 -21.77
N GLN A 140 12.41 7.35 -23.01
CA GLN A 140 11.51 7.68 -24.10
C GLN A 140 10.52 6.54 -24.38
N LEU A 141 9.23 6.87 -24.43
CA LEU A 141 8.16 5.96 -24.85
C LEU A 141 7.49 6.51 -26.11
N GLN A 142 7.11 5.64 -27.02
CA GLN A 142 6.43 6.00 -28.27
C GLN A 142 5.08 5.29 -28.37
N LEU A 143 4.05 6.06 -28.75
CA LEU A 143 2.71 5.58 -29.04
C LEU A 143 2.36 5.95 -30.48
N LYS A 144 2.35 4.94 -31.37
CA LYS A 144 2.04 5.13 -32.79
C LYS A 144 0.97 4.14 -33.25
N ILE A 145 -0.26 4.63 -33.40
CA ILE A 145 -1.43 3.79 -33.71
C ILE A 145 -2.30 4.45 -34.75
N LYS A 146 -2.76 3.63 -35.72
CA LYS A 146 -3.74 4.01 -36.72
C LYS A 146 -4.94 3.07 -36.65
N CYS A 147 -6.13 3.64 -36.54
CA CYS A 147 -7.37 2.88 -36.53
C CYS A 147 -7.82 2.60 -37.97
N THR A 148 -8.13 1.34 -38.26
CA THR A 148 -8.56 0.89 -39.59
C THR A 148 -9.81 0.03 -39.50
N ARG A 149 -10.60 -0.01 -40.59
CA ARG A 149 -11.77 -0.88 -40.67
C ARG A 149 -11.31 -2.32 -40.88
N ASN A 150 -11.86 -3.25 -40.12
CA ASN A 150 -11.57 -4.66 -40.26
C ASN A 150 -12.25 -5.20 -41.55
N PRO A 151 -11.48 -5.66 -42.56
CA PRO A 151 -12.07 -6.19 -43.79
C PRO A 151 -12.74 -7.55 -43.59
N ARG A 152 -12.47 -8.24 -42.47
CA ARG A 152 -13.03 -9.55 -42.13
C ARG A 152 -14.29 -9.48 -41.26
N ALA A 153 -14.76 -8.27 -40.93
CA ALA A 153 -15.94 -8.10 -40.10
C ALA A 153 -17.20 -8.60 -40.82
N THR A 154 -18.06 -9.31 -40.09
CA THR A 154 -19.39 -9.69 -40.57
C THR A 154 -20.23 -8.44 -40.84
N LYS A 155 -21.07 -8.47 -41.88
CA LYS A 155 -21.89 -7.31 -42.26
C LYS A 155 -22.95 -6.94 -41.21
N ASP A 156 -23.28 -7.87 -40.33
CA ASP A 156 -24.35 -7.75 -39.33
C ASP A 156 -23.84 -7.49 -37.90
N SER A 157 -22.52 -7.50 -37.67
CA SER A 157 -21.95 -7.24 -36.34
C SER A 157 -22.06 -5.76 -35.98
N ALA A 158 -22.75 -5.44 -34.89
CA ALA A 158 -22.82 -4.07 -34.34
C ALA A 158 -21.62 -3.73 -33.44
N ASP A 159 -20.81 -4.72 -33.05
CA ASP A 159 -19.74 -4.54 -32.07
C ASP A 159 -18.52 -3.81 -32.67
N PRO A 160 -18.11 -2.65 -32.11
CA PRO A 160 -16.95 -1.89 -32.59
C PRO A 160 -15.64 -2.69 -32.57
N ARG A 161 -15.53 -3.69 -31.69
CA ARG A 161 -14.36 -4.57 -31.57
C ARG A 161 -14.19 -5.51 -32.75
N GLU A 162 -15.27 -5.90 -33.40
CA GLU A 162 -15.23 -6.74 -34.60
C GLU A 162 -15.07 -5.87 -35.86
N LEU A 163 -15.72 -4.71 -35.87
CA LEU A 163 -15.73 -3.77 -36.99
C LEU A 163 -14.41 -3.05 -37.21
N TYR A 164 -13.65 -2.75 -36.15
CA TYR A 164 -12.51 -1.86 -36.21
C TYR A 164 -11.27 -2.43 -35.51
N LEU A 165 -10.13 -2.36 -36.21
CA LEU A 165 -8.82 -2.70 -35.68
C LEU A 165 -8.21 -1.47 -34.98
N ASN A 166 -7.65 -1.68 -33.79
CA ASN A 166 -6.98 -0.64 -32.99
C ASN A 166 -7.87 0.57 -32.64
N HIS A 167 -9.19 0.36 -32.53
CA HIS A 167 -10.13 1.42 -32.12
C HIS A 167 -10.09 1.71 -30.61
N MET A 168 -9.51 0.82 -29.79
CA MET A 168 -9.21 1.07 -28.38
C MET A 168 -7.70 1.06 -28.21
N VAL A 169 -7.17 2.19 -27.77
CA VAL A 169 -5.75 2.39 -27.51
C VAL A 169 -5.50 2.16 -26.03
N TYR A 170 -4.68 1.17 -25.71
CA TYR A 170 -4.36 0.79 -24.34
C TYR A 170 -2.91 1.16 -24.00
N SER A 171 -2.59 1.20 -22.71
CA SER A 171 -1.24 1.45 -22.23
C SER A 171 -0.23 0.45 -22.77
N LYS A 172 -0.57 -0.84 -22.94
CA LYS A 172 0.32 -1.84 -23.58
C LYS A 172 0.82 -1.47 -24.98
N ASP A 173 0.13 -0.55 -25.66
CA ASP A 173 0.51 -0.12 -27.00
C ASP A 173 1.66 0.92 -26.96
N MET A 174 2.01 1.41 -25.76
CA MET A 174 3.20 2.24 -25.52
C MET A 174 4.45 1.36 -25.63
N LYS A 175 5.35 1.74 -26.53
CA LYS A 175 6.62 1.03 -26.77
C LYS A 175 7.77 1.83 -26.23
N TRP A 176 8.70 1.17 -25.55
CA TRP A 176 9.95 1.79 -25.13
C TRP A 176 10.89 1.98 -26.32
N ALA A 177 11.41 3.19 -26.46
CA ALA A 177 12.43 3.56 -27.43
C ALA A 177 13.72 3.85 -26.66
N PRO A 178 14.71 2.92 -26.63
CA PRO A 178 15.94 3.11 -25.87
C PRO A 178 16.78 4.26 -26.44
N ILE A 179 17.36 5.06 -25.55
CA ILE A 179 18.32 6.12 -25.89
C ILE A 179 19.74 5.62 -25.58
N GLY A 180 20.68 5.80 -26.51
CA GLY A 180 22.09 5.46 -26.31
C GLY A 180 22.29 4.00 -25.88
N ASN A 181 22.98 3.79 -24.75
CA ASN A 181 23.30 2.45 -24.23
C ASN A 181 22.21 1.82 -23.35
N GLN A 182 21.03 2.45 -23.22
CA GLN A 182 19.96 1.94 -22.37
C GLN A 182 19.47 0.54 -22.80
N ALA A 183 19.53 0.22 -24.09
CA ALA A 183 19.13 -1.09 -24.59
C ALA A 183 19.91 -2.24 -23.94
N ASP A 184 21.20 -2.02 -23.65
CA ASP A 184 22.08 -3.01 -23.02
C ASP A 184 21.97 -2.99 -21.50
N VAL A 185 21.92 -1.79 -20.89
CA VAL A 185 21.80 -1.62 -19.43
C VAL A 185 20.48 -2.18 -18.89
N PHE A 186 19.40 -2.02 -19.66
CA PHE A 186 18.05 -2.42 -19.31
C PHE A 186 17.55 -3.62 -20.12
N ALA A 187 18.44 -4.42 -20.70
CA ALA A 187 18.07 -5.59 -21.50
C ALA A 187 17.15 -6.57 -20.74
N ASP A 188 17.40 -6.73 -19.43
CA ASP A 188 16.61 -7.58 -18.54
C ASP A 188 15.43 -6.83 -17.88
N ALA A 189 15.39 -5.50 -18.00
CA ALA A 189 14.36 -4.66 -17.40
C ALA A 189 13.22 -4.42 -18.39
N ASN A 190 12.02 -4.89 -18.04
CA ASN A 190 10.81 -4.65 -18.83
C ASN A 190 10.30 -3.22 -18.60
N ILE A 191 10.93 -2.24 -19.28
CA ILE A 191 10.54 -0.83 -19.24
C ILE A 191 9.25 -0.63 -20.03
N GLY A 192 8.22 -0.15 -19.36
CA GLY A 192 6.90 0.09 -19.94
C GLY A 192 5.89 0.50 -18.88
N PRO A 193 4.59 0.59 -19.21
CA PRO A 193 3.56 0.85 -18.22
C PRO A 193 3.42 -0.35 -17.25
N VAL A 194 3.13 -0.08 -15.98
CA VAL A 194 2.90 -1.13 -14.97
C VAL A 194 1.67 -1.97 -15.33
N HIS A 195 0.59 -1.30 -15.74
CA HIS A 195 -0.66 -1.94 -16.17
C HIS A 195 -0.82 -1.78 -17.68
N GLY A 196 -1.04 -2.87 -18.40
CA GLY A 196 -1.16 -2.89 -19.86
C GLY A 196 -2.58 -2.66 -20.41
N ASP A 197 -3.58 -2.54 -19.54
CA ASP A 197 -5.01 -2.50 -19.86
C ASP A 197 -5.66 -1.12 -19.59
N ILE A 198 -4.87 -0.10 -19.27
CA ILE A 198 -5.37 1.26 -19.08
C ILE A 198 -5.79 1.81 -20.45
N LEU A 199 -7.07 2.13 -20.60
CA LEU A 199 -7.60 2.76 -21.82
C LEU A 199 -7.12 4.21 -21.90
N LEU A 200 -6.46 4.57 -23.00
CA LEU A 200 -5.94 5.91 -23.24
C LEU A 200 -6.88 6.72 -24.12
N ALA A 201 -7.24 6.16 -25.27
CA ALA A 201 -8.08 6.80 -26.26
C ALA A 201 -8.96 5.80 -26.99
N GLN A 202 -10.08 6.29 -27.51
CA GLN A 202 -10.91 5.54 -28.45
C GLN A 202 -10.89 6.24 -29.81
N LEU A 203 -10.63 5.46 -30.85
CA LEU A 203 -10.46 5.93 -32.22
C LEU A 203 -11.59 5.42 -33.13
N ARG A 204 -11.70 6.04 -34.29
CA ARG A 204 -12.50 5.57 -35.44
C ARG A 204 -11.62 5.46 -36.69
N PRO A 205 -12.03 4.66 -37.70
CA PRO A 205 -11.23 4.46 -38.89
C PRO A 205 -10.83 5.77 -39.55
N GLY A 206 -9.55 5.89 -39.90
CA GLY A 206 -8.97 7.12 -40.45
C GLY A 206 -8.32 8.02 -39.40
N GLN A 207 -8.55 7.78 -38.11
CA GLN A 207 -7.86 8.50 -37.03
C GLN A 207 -6.54 7.82 -36.66
N GLU A 208 -5.55 8.64 -36.31
CA GLU A 208 -4.23 8.22 -35.87
C GLU A 208 -3.71 9.04 -34.68
N LEU A 209 -2.81 8.41 -33.93
CA LEU A 209 -2.02 8.98 -32.85
C LEU A 209 -0.55 8.67 -33.13
N ASP A 210 0.29 9.70 -33.18
CA ASP A 210 1.75 9.60 -33.22
C ASP A 210 2.35 10.53 -32.17
N ILE A 211 2.77 9.93 -31.05
CA ILE A 211 3.15 10.63 -29.82
C ILE A 211 4.46 10.03 -29.29
N VAL A 212 5.36 10.91 -28.88
CA VAL A 212 6.57 10.58 -28.13
C VAL A 212 6.46 11.17 -26.73
N MET A 213 6.84 10.40 -25.73
CA MET A 213 6.74 10.75 -24.31
C MET A 213 8.12 10.66 -23.68
N HIS A 214 8.50 11.67 -22.90
CA HIS A 214 9.70 11.66 -22.07
C HIS A 214 9.29 11.48 -20.61
N CYS A 215 9.75 10.38 -20.02
CA CYS A 215 9.60 10.10 -18.61
C CYS A 215 10.84 10.58 -17.86
N VAL A 216 10.63 11.24 -16.74
CA VAL A 216 11.70 11.72 -15.87
C VAL A 216 11.45 11.27 -14.43
N LYS A 217 12.49 11.40 -13.62
CA LYS A 217 12.41 11.22 -12.17
C LYS A 217 11.85 12.48 -11.50
N GLY A 218 10.83 12.31 -10.66
CA GLY A 218 10.23 13.38 -9.88
C GLY A 218 9.66 12.89 -8.56
N ILE A 219 9.26 13.82 -7.68
CA ILE A 219 8.72 13.53 -6.34
C ILE A 219 7.23 13.85 -6.25
N GLY A 220 6.50 13.11 -5.41
CA GLY A 220 5.05 13.29 -5.22
C GLY A 220 4.65 14.68 -4.69
N GLN A 221 5.57 15.39 -4.03
CA GLN A 221 5.38 16.76 -3.55
C GLN A 221 5.20 17.76 -4.69
N ASP A 222 5.88 17.53 -5.82
CA ASP A 222 5.79 18.38 -7.01
C ASP A 222 4.49 18.10 -7.77
N HIS A 223 4.22 16.81 -8.05
CA HIS A 223 2.99 16.41 -8.70
C HIS A 223 2.55 15.01 -8.24
N ALA A 224 1.25 14.82 -8.02
CA ALA A 224 0.67 13.56 -7.53
C ALA A 224 0.94 12.34 -8.44
N LYS A 225 1.24 12.58 -9.72
CA LYS A 225 1.64 11.53 -10.70
C LYS A 225 2.91 10.78 -10.28
N PHE A 226 3.75 11.42 -9.47
CA PHE A 226 4.98 10.81 -8.95
C PHE A 226 4.77 10.04 -7.64
N SER A 227 3.54 9.97 -7.11
CA SER A 227 3.27 9.19 -5.89
C SER A 227 3.40 7.68 -6.17
N PRO A 228 4.31 6.96 -5.49
CA PRO A 228 4.51 5.52 -5.69
C PRO A 228 3.37 4.66 -5.11
N VAL A 229 2.64 5.22 -4.15
CA VAL A 229 1.58 4.54 -3.41
C VAL A 229 0.21 5.03 -3.87
N ALA A 230 -0.77 4.13 -3.90
CA ALA A 230 -2.15 4.51 -4.19
C ALA A 230 -2.72 5.30 -3.01
N THR A 231 -2.58 4.77 -1.80
CA THR A 231 -2.94 5.47 -0.56
C THR A 231 -2.15 4.95 0.63
N ALA A 232 -1.32 5.78 1.24
CA ALA A 232 -0.61 5.41 2.46
C ALA A 232 -1.38 5.87 3.69
N SER A 233 -1.83 4.91 4.50
CA SER A 233 -2.61 5.19 5.70
C SER A 233 -2.24 4.26 6.85
N TYR A 234 -2.56 4.70 8.06
CA TYR A 234 -2.47 3.88 9.26
C TYR A 234 -3.70 4.07 10.13
N ARG A 235 -3.97 3.09 10.97
CA ARG A 235 -4.98 3.18 12.03
C ARG A 235 -4.43 2.56 13.31
N LEU A 236 -4.81 3.09 14.46
CA LEU A 236 -4.45 2.49 15.75
C LEU A 236 -5.18 1.15 15.93
N LEU A 237 -4.58 0.16 16.60
CA LEU A 237 -5.26 -1.10 16.90
C LEU A 237 -6.51 -0.85 17.77
N PRO A 238 -7.72 -1.26 17.35
CA PRO A 238 -8.88 -1.25 18.23
C PRO A 238 -8.71 -2.20 19.41
N GLU A 239 -9.14 -1.75 20.58
CA GLU A 239 -9.25 -2.57 21.78
C GLU A 239 -10.68 -2.43 22.29
N ILE A 240 -11.37 -3.57 22.36
CA ILE A 240 -12.75 -3.65 22.80
C ILE A 240 -12.74 -4.46 24.10
N THR A 241 -13.16 -3.84 25.19
CA THR A 241 -13.22 -4.48 26.50
C THR A 241 -14.66 -4.58 26.95
N LEU A 242 -15.11 -5.79 27.29
CA LEU A 242 -16.42 -6.02 27.91
C LEU A 242 -16.28 -5.78 29.42
N MET A 243 -17.01 -4.80 29.93
CA MET A 243 -17.03 -4.44 31.36
C MET A 243 -17.91 -5.41 32.17
N GLU A 244 -18.90 -6.00 31.50
CA GLU A 244 -19.87 -6.93 32.09
C GLU A 244 -20.03 -8.15 31.17
N THR A 245 -20.42 -9.28 31.75
CA THR A 245 -20.76 -10.49 30.97
C THR A 245 -22.08 -10.30 30.24
N VAL A 246 -22.03 -10.22 28.92
CA VAL A 246 -23.22 -10.07 28.07
C VAL A 246 -23.70 -11.45 27.62
N GLU A 247 -24.89 -11.84 28.08
CA GLU A 247 -25.49 -13.16 27.82
C GLU A 247 -26.78 -13.07 26.99
N GLY A 248 -27.17 -14.20 26.37
CA GLY A 248 -28.47 -14.39 25.72
C GLY A 248 -28.66 -13.55 24.45
N GLU A 249 -29.87 -13.01 24.26
CA GLU A 249 -30.19 -12.18 23.09
C GLU A 249 -29.35 -10.91 23.01
N LYS A 250 -28.91 -10.38 24.16
CA LYS A 250 -28.02 -9.22 24.21
C LYS A 250 -26.67 -9.53 23.56
N ALA A 251 -26.16 -10.76 23.72
CA ALA A 251 -24.89 -11.20 23.12
C ALA A 251 -25.00 -11.24 21.59
N GLU A 252 -26.11 -11.76 21.06
CA GLU A 252 -26.36 -11.80 19.61
C GLU A 252 -26.54 -10.42 19.01
N ARG A 253 -27.24 -9.51 19.72
CA ARG A 253 -27.35 -8.12 19.26
C ARG A 253 -26.00 -7.41 19.32
N LEU A 254 -25.22 -7.62 20.39
CA LEU A 254 -23.89 -7.06 20.53
C LEU A 254 -22.99 -7.52 19.38
N LYS A 255 -23.04 -8.81 18.98
CA LYS A 255 -22.32 -9.31 17.80
C LYS A 255 -22.68 -8.56 16.51
N ARG A 256 -23.96 -8.21 16.31
CA ARG A 256 -24.43 -7.45 15.11
C ARG A 256 -23.96 -5.99 15.09
N CYS A 257 -23.63 -5.41 16.25
CA CYS A 257 -23.13 -4.05 16.34
C CYS A 257 -21.67 -3.91 15.85
N PHE A 258 -20.93 -5.02 15.75
CA PHE A 258 -19.53 -5.01 15.36
C PHE A 258 -19.31 -5.64 13.98
N SER A 259 -18.11 -5.42 13.45
CA SER A 259 -17.70 -6.03 12.18
C SER A 259 -17.68 -7.57 12.30
N PRO A 260 -18.01 -8.33 11.24
CA PRO A 260 -17.99 -9.79 11.28
C PRO A 260 -16.63 -10.34 11.73
N GLY A 261 -16.63 -11.29 12.66
CA GLY A 261 -15.41 -11.92 13.20
C GLY A 261 -14.74 -11.15 14.35
N VAL A 262 -15.24 -9.98 14.75
CA VAL A 262 -14.73 -9.25 15.93
C VAL A 262 -15.21 -9.90 17.21
N ILE A 263 -16.51 -10.20 17.28
CA ILE A 263 -17.16 -10.79 18.44
C ILE A 263 -17.79 -12.11 18.03
N GLU A 264 -17.47 -13.13 18.82
CA GLU A 264 -18.10 -14.43 18.72
C GLU A 264 -18.94 -14.69 19.95
N VAL A 265 -19.85 -15.64 19.80
CA VAL A 265 -20.81 -16.00 20.82
C VAL A 265 -20.61 -17.48 21.09
N GLU A 266 -20.14 -17.80 22.29
CA GLU A 266 -19.83 -19.15 22.73
C GLU A 266 -20.93 -19.65 23.67
N ASN A 267 -21.29 -20.94 23.60
CA ASN A 267 -22.28 -21.54 24.49
C ASN A 267 -21.57 -22.22 25.67
N HIS A 268 -21.60 -21.57 26.84
CA HIS A 268 -21.09 -22.13 28.08
C HIS A 268 -22.27 -22.61 28.95
N GLY A 269 -22.43 -23.92 29.08
CA GLY A 269 -23.42 -24.52 29.99
C GLY A 269 -24.89 -24.19 29.66
N GLY A 270 -25.22 -23.99 28.38
CA GLY A 270 -26.57 -23.63 27.93
C GLY A 270 -26.82 -22.12 27.87
N LYS A 271 -25.84 -21.29 28.25
CA LYS A 271 -25.88 -19.84 28.15
C LYS A 271 -24.97 -19.34 27.03
N VAL A 272 -25.56 -18.51 26.18
CA VAL A 272 -24.96 -17.86 25.02
C VAL A 272 -24.20 -16.62 25.52
N VAL A 273 -22.87 -16.59 25.47
CA VAL A 273 -22.04 -15.51 26.03
C VAL A 273 -21.18 -14.87 24.93
N ALA A 274 -21.15 -13.53 24.87
CA ALA A 274 -20.31 -12.80 23.92
C ALA A 274 -18.84 -12.73 24.38
N LYS A 275 -17.92 -12.91 23.43
CA LYS A 275 -16.48 -12.82 23.64
C LYS A 275 -15.81 -12.10 22.49
N VAL A 276 -14.88 -11.21 22.82
CA VAL A 276 -14.07 -10.51 21.82
C VAL A 276 -12.98 -11.46 21.32
N VAL A 277 -12.98 -11.76 20.03
CA VAL A 277 -12.03 -12.70 19.41
C VAL A 277 -10.94 -11.94 18.67
N ASN A 278 -11.32 -10.99 17.81
CA ASN A 278 -10.35 -10.25 17.01
C ASN A 278 -10.74 -8.78 16.82
N SER A 279 -10.27 -7.94 17.74
CA SER A 279 -10.49 -6.48 17.68
C SER A 279 -9.86 -5.82 16.44
N ARG A 280 -8.87 -6.44 15.80
CA ARG A 280 -8.20 -5.90 14.59
C ARG A 280 -9.17 -5.70 13.43
N LEU A 281 -10.14 -6.59 13.29
CA LEU A 281 -11.10 -6.56 12.17
C LEU A 281 -12.11 -5.42 12.30
N ASP A 282 -12.19 -4.79 13.48
CA ASP A 282 -13.19 -3.77 13.71
C ASP A 282 -12.86 -2.47 12.95
N THR A 283 -13.93 -1.86 12.43
CA THR A 283 -13.91 -0.55 11.79
C THR A 283 -14.22 0.57 12.79
N CYS A 284 -14.68 0.22 14.00
CA CYS A 284 -15.19 1.11 15.04
C CYS A 284 -16.35 1.99 14.56
N SER A 285 -17.41 1.35 14.06
CA SER A 285 -18.68 1.99 13.69
C SER A 285 -19.35 2.73 14.86
N ARG A 286 -19.04 2.33 16.11
CA ARG A 286 -19.67 2.81 17.35
C ARG A 286 -21.15 2.50 17.48
N GLU A 287 -21.67 1.57 16.69
CA GLU A 287 -23.09 1.19 16.70
C GLU A 287 -23.56 0.73 18.09
N VAL A 288 -22.67 0.08 18.86
CA VAL A 288 -22.95 -0.35 20.24
C VAL A 288 -23.38 0.79 21.17
N LEU A 289 -22.93 2.02 20.92
CA LEU A 289 -23.25 3.19 21.75
C LEU A 289 -24.67 3.72 21.51
N ARG A 290 -25.35 3.28 20.44
CA ARG A 290 -26.75 3.62 20.15
C ARG A 290 -27.74 2.78 20.96
N HIS A 291 -27.28 1.68 21.56
CA HIS A 291 -28.10 0.80 22.37
C HIS A 291 -27.89 1.08 23.85
N ASP A 292 -28.87 1.69 24.52
CA ASP A 292 -28.79 2.08 25.94
C ASP A 292 -28.45 0.91 26.86
N ASP A 293 -28.87 -0.30 26.50
CA ASP A 293 -28.66 -1.50 27.31
C ASP A 293 -27.34 -2.23 27.04
N LEU A 294 -26.56 -1.78 26.04
CA LEU A 294 -25.22 -2.29 25.72
C LEU A 294 -24.11 -1.23 25.92
N LYS A 295 -24.47 0.06 25.88
CA LYS A 295 -23.54 1.19 25.98
C LYS A 295 -22.63 1.12 27.21
N ASN A 296 -23.15 0.71 28.36
CA ASN A 296 -22.37 0.62 29.61
C ASN A 296 -21.59 -0.69 29.73
N ALA A 297 -21.94 -1.71 28.94
CA ALA A 297 -21.30 -3.03 28.98
C ALA A 297 -20.01 -3.08 28.16
N VAL A 298 -19.79 -2.13 27.25
CA VAL A 298 -18.65 -2.14 26.33
C VAL A 298 -17.85 -0.85 26.41
N LYS A 299 -16.53 -1.01 26.50
CA LYS A 299 -15.57 0.07 26.42
C LYS A 299 -14.80 -0.01 25.10
N LEU A 300 -14.93 1.03 24.29
CA LEU A 300 -14.21 1.16 23.02
C LEU A 300 -12.96 2.00 23.21
N ALA A 301 -11.80 1.43 22.90
CA ALA A 301 -10.52 2.11 22.96
C ALA A 301 -9.66 1.80 21.72
N ARG A 302 -8.58 2.56 21.58
CA ARG A 302 -7.49 2.31 20.63
C ARG A 302 -6.18 2.32 21.39
N VAL A 303 -5.30 1.38 21.07
CA VAL A 303 -3.96 1.28 21.64
C VAL A 303 -3.07 2.32 20.95
N ARG A 304 -2.51 3.27 21.72
CA ARG A 304 -1.81 4.44 21.17
C ARG A 304 -0.50 4.10 20.46
N ASP A 305 0.24 3.13 20.98
CA ASP A 305 1.55 2.73 20.50
C ASP A 305 1.50 1.59 19.48
N HIS A 306 0.33 1.19 19.01
CA HIS A 306 0.15 0.10 18.03
C HIS A 306 -0.53 0.62 16.76
N PHE A 307 0.26 0.82 15.72
CA PHE A 307 -0.19 1.27 14.40
C PHE A 307 -0.33 0.08 13.47
N ILE A 308 -1.48 -0.04 12.82
CA ILE A 308 -1.72 -0.93 11.69
C ILE A 308 -1.55 -0.08 10.43
N CYS A 309 -0.49 -0.34 9.68
CA CYS A 309 -0.17 0.34 8.44
C CYS A 309 -0.61 -0.48 7.23
N ARG A 310 -1.25 0.19 6.27
CA ARG A 310 -1.65 -0.42 5.01
C ARG A 310 -1.18 0.44 3.84
N TYR A 311 -0.40 -0.19 2.96
CA TYR A 311 0.20 0.44 1.79
C TYR A 311 -0.12 -0.38 0.53
N PRO A 312 -1.16 -0.03 -0.22
CA PRO A 312 -1.33 -0.43 -1.60
C PRO A 312 -0.34 0.35 -2.48
N VAL A 313 0.44 -0.37 -3.27
CA VAL A 313 1.51 0.17 -4.11
C VAL A 313 1.02 0.22 -5.55
N ASN A 314 1.23 1.34 -6.24
CA ASN A 314 0.92 1.50 -7.67
C ASN A 314 2.00 0.86 -8.57
N LEU A 315 3.20 0.67 -8.01
CA LEU A 315 4.34 0.00 -8.61
C LEU A 315 4.53 -1.39 -8.00
N ASP A 316 5.28 -2.23 -8.71
CA ASP A 316 5.72 -3.56 -8.27
C ASP A 316 6.33 -3.49 -6.85
N ILE A 317 5.80 -4.26 -5.88
CA ILE A 317 6.29 -4.23 -4.48
C ILE A 317 7.77 -4.56 -4.37
N THR A 318 8.34 -5.28 -5.33
CA THR A 318 9.78 -5.56 -5.41
C THR A 318 10.58 -4.25 -5.48
N MET A 319 10.10 -3.29 -6.28
CA MET A 319 10.71 -1.97 -6.42
C MET A 319 10.50 -1.13 -5.15
N PHE A 320 9.35 -1.22 -4.49
CA PHE A 320 9.11 -0.53 -3.20
C PHE A 320 9.99 -1.09 -2.07
N ARG A 321 10.12 -2.42 -2.00
CA ARG A 321 10.95 -3.14 -1.03
C ARG A 321 12.41 -2.81 -1.23
N GLU A 322 12.86 -2.79 -2.49
CA GLU A 322 14.19 -2.34 -2.80
C GLU A 322 14.29 -0.87 -2.40
N PHE A 323 13.43 0.03 -2.89
CA PHE A 323 13.40 1.48 -2.63
C PHE A 323 13.60 1.86 -1.16
N VAL A 324 12.80 1.30 -0.25
CA VAL A 324 12.91 1.52 1.21
C VAL A 324 14.30 1.16 1.76
N LYS A 325 15.03 0.21 1.15
CA LYS A 325 16.40 -0.13 1.54
C LYS A 325 17.47 0.89 1.14
N SER A 326 17.26 1.73 0.10
CA SER A 326 18.31 2.70 -0.33
C SER A 326 18.12 4.11 0.21
N THR A 327 16.90 4.51 0.53
CA THR A 327 16.59 5.89 0.97
C THR A 327 17.03 6.15 2.41
N SER A 328 17.67 5.18 3.06
CA SER A 328 18.11 5.29 4.45
C SER A 328 19.46 4.61 4.72
N PRO A 329 20.57 5.01 4.07
CA PRO A 329 21.91 4.56 4.48
C PRO A 329 22.35 5.16 5.82
N ASP A 330 21.78 6.32 6.22
CA ASP A 330 22.27 7.12 7.37
C ASP A 330 21.32 7.14 8.60
N LEU A 331 20.18 6.44 8.57
CA LEU A 331 19.24 6.35 9.71
C LEU A 331 19.66 5.22 10.69
N ASN A 332 20.84 5.41 11.27
CA ASN A 332 21.59 4.50 12.14
C ASN A 332 20.86 3.93 13.41
N PRO A 333 19.72 4.45 13.91
CA PRO A 333 18.98 3.77 14.99
C PRO A 333 17.91 2.77 14.52
N ILE A 334 17.52 2.81 13.23
CA ILE A 334 16.40 2.04 12.66
C ILE A 334 16.89 0.82 11.85
N GLU A 335 18.19 0.75 11.52
CA GLU A 335 18.82 -0.40 10.85
C GLU A 335 18.55 -1.74 11.57
N ARG A 336 18.59 -1.77 12.91
CA ARG A 336 18.30 -3.01 13.66
C ARG A 336 16.88 -3.52 13.48
N VAL A 337 15.94 -2.65 13.18
CA VAL A 337 14.51 -2.99 13.12
C VAL A 337 14.20 -3.62 11.76
N TRP A 338 14.78 -3.09 10.70
CA TRP A 338 14.64 -3.67 9.36
C TRP A 338 15.56 -4.87 9.12
N ASP A 339 16.75 -4.92 9.74
CA ASP A 339 17.58 -6.15 9.77
C ASP A 339 16.90 -7.28 10.54
N LEU A 340 16.14 -6.97 11.61
CA LEU A 340 15.33 -7.95 12.33
C LEU A 340 14.13 -8.46 11.50
N LEU A 341 13.54 -7.59 10.65
CA LEU A 341 12.49 -8.00 9.70
C LEU A 341 13.03 -8.93 8.62
N ASP A 342 14.19 -8.65 8.03
CA ASP A 342 14.77 -9.52 6.98
C ASP A 342 15.28 -10.86 7.56
N ARG A 343 15.77 -10.90 8.81
CA ARG A 343 16.18 -12.15 9.48
C ARG A 343 15.00 -13.02 9.94
N ARG A 344 13.85 -12.43 10.31
CA ARG A 344 12.71 -13.17 10.86
C ARG A 344 11.68 -13.60 9.80
N VAL A 345 11.57 -12.85 8.70
CA VAL A 345 10.80 -13.25 7.51
C VAL A 345 11.45 -14.43 6.80
N ARG A 346 12.79 -14.50 6.72
CA ARG A 346 13.50 -15.69 6.21
C ARG A 346 13.37 -16.92 7.13
N ALA A 347 13.19 -16.72 8.43
CA ALA A 347 13.02 -17.80 9.40
C ALA A 347 11.62 -18.43 9.43
N ARG A 348 10.62 -17.83 8.75
CA ARG A 348 9.24 -18.35 8.67
C ARG A 348 8.84 -18.88 7.28
N ALA A 349 9.73 -18.80 6.28
CA ALA A 349 9.54 -19.52 5.03
C ALA A 349 9.83 -21.01 5.27
N ILE A 350 8.78 -21.77 5.57
CA ILE A 350 8.79 -23.24 5.56
C ILE A 350 9.31 -23.67 4.17
N PRO A 351 10.45 -24.37 4.05
CA PRO A 351 10.84 -24.92 2.76
C PRO A 351 9.84 -26.02 2.37
N PRO A 352 9.48 -26.17 1.09
CA PRO A 352 8.70 -27.32 0.67
C PRO A 352 9.47 -28.59 1.04
N GLN A 353 8.85 -29.49 1.82
CA GLN A 353 9.35 -30.84 2.01
C GLN A 353 9.49 -31.48 0.63
N LYS A 354 10.73 -31.56 0.14
CA LYS A 354 11.09 -32.52 -0.91
C LYS A 354 10.95 -33.91 -0.31
N CYS A 355 9.81 -34.56 -0.56
CA CYS A 355 9.74 -36.01 -0.58
C CYS A 355 10.66 -36.52 -1.70
N LEU A 356 11.95 -36.66 -1.40
CA LEU A 356 12.88 -37.42 -2.24
C LEU A 356 12.62 -38.91 -2.01
N GLY A 357 11.64 -39.42 -2.75
CA GLY A 357 11.53 -40.84 -3.02
C GLY A 357 12.77 -41.30 -3.78
N THR A 358 13.71 -41.91 -3.06
CA THR A 358 14.75 -42.74 -3.67
C THR A 358 14.18 -44.15 -3.83
N CYS A 359 13.43 -44.35 -4.92
CA CYS A 359 13.20 -45.68 -5.47
C CYS A 359 14.55 -46.24 -5.94
N ARG A 360 15.22 -47.04 -5.10
CA ARG A 360 16.23 -47.99 -5.54
C ARG A 360 15.51 -49.22 -6.10
N CYS A 361 15.34 -49.25 -7.42
CA CYS A 361 15.07 -50.49 -8.15
C CYS A 361 16.34 -51.35 -8.15
N LEU A 362 16.42 -52.31 -7.23
CA LEU A 362 17.28 -53.49 -7.35
C LEU A 362 16.42 -54.62 -7.94
N CYS A 363 16.49 -54.77 -9.26
CA CYS A 363 16.07 -55.99 -9.96
C CYS A 363 17.05 -56.23 -11.11
N GLY A 364 18.19 -56.84 -10.78
CA GLY A 364 18.98 -57.62 -11.72
C GLY A 364 18.56 -59.09 -11.58
N ARG A 365 18.10 -59.70 -12.68
CA ARG A 365 17.87 -61.14 -12.79
C ARG A 365 19.01 -61.78 -13.57
N VAL A 366 19.52 -62.87 -13.00
CA VAL A 366 20.00 -64.12 -13.63
C VAL A 366 21.29 -64.06 -14.46
N GLY A 367 22.28 -64.80 -13.93
CA GLY A 367 23.56 -65.19 -14.51
C GLY A 367 24.35 -65.93 -13.45
#